data_AF-A0A7S2HCX1-F1
#
_entry.id   AF-A0A7S2HCX1-F1
#
_cell.length_a   1.000
_cell.length_b   1.000
_cell.length_c   1.000
_cell.angle_alpha   90.00
_cell.angle_beta   90.00
_cell.angle_gamma   90.00
#
_symmetry.space_group_name_H-M   'P 1'
#
loop_
_entity.id
_entity.type
_entity.pdbx_description
1 polymer ?
#
loop_
_entity_poly.entity_id
_entity_poly.type
_entity_poly.pdbx_seq_one_letter_code
_entity_poly.pdbx_strand_id
1 'polypeptide(L)'
;EESPYLGGGSQEALPGDEVPEEEQEGGEEQEQEQEQETIQDEEMEEIAEEASERAMPDEDAHDAEPIIDTSSAANLDDQDCTIASADVQENLRVTPTFAASFPGSGARMTWNLITALTGAVTAEDWQIQTPTDTERVAAIKTHHPHPHGRDWPDQADIGGPKDWGARKIKRGMMLLRNPLDAIPSFHNYLFEVEQKLDGHSTRAPVEEWLKWRDTPGDIRCVRTDGTGFHEGDIVRDYALWESPNGAEWNWRDCAKMCGANPQCEFWTLERCCEGRCRLKKNKGRYHEIVDPDNDYREGNYHMDCIHQTNFVQELRFWERFVTFWMERFPVDDRLIISYEGFTSGDSGPEATERLANFLRRSDGLNVAENENVPCIWEKVVNYRKKSNPVLDIAKEAGYGSYNFGEQEASRRRLQAAPITFKREQLRSDVIPKHVDPSDPNSHRTGSKVRPYTQEQLDLTVAMLKRLMKKYSEVKELVDILSMYVDKVKEKQPSN
;
A
#
# COMPACT_ATOMS: atom_id res chain seq x y z
N GLU A 1 47.67 34.41 -54.49
CA GLU A 1 47.02 35.74 -54.41
C GLU A 1 46.64 35.93 -52.94
N GLU A 2 47.62 36.37 -52.16
CA GLU A 2 47.82 37.75 -51.70
C GLU A 2 47.08 38.03 -50.37
N SER A 3 47.88 37.99 -49.30
CA SER A 3 47.78 38.83 -48.08
C SER A 3 47.82 40.33 -48.50
N PRO A 4 47.45 41.36 -47.69
CA PRO A 4 47.81 41.48 -46.25
C PRO A 4 46.86 42.31 -45.36
N TYR A 5 47.07 42.30 -44.04
CA TYR A 5 47.11 43.54 -43.24
C TYR A 5 47.85 43.31 -41.91
N LEU A 6 48.77 44.23 -41.64
CA LEU A 6 49.64 44.36 -40.47
C LEU A 6 49.02 45.31 -39.43
N GLY A 7 49.40 45.16 -38.15
CA GLY A 7 49.72 46.33 -37.32
C GLY A 7 49.36 46.29 -35.83
N GLY A 8 50.42 46.33 -34.99
CA GLY A 8 50.47 46.96 -33.65
C GLY A 8 49.90 46.14 -32.49
N GLY A 9 50.60 45.81 -31.40
CA GLY A 9 51.77 46.43 -30.77
C GLY A 9 51.33 47.20 -29.53
N SER A 10 51.45 46.61 -28.34
CA SER A 10 51.54 47.28 -27.02
C SER A 10 51.92 46.24 -25.96
N GLN A 11 53.14 46.37 -25.43
CA GLN A 11 53.62 45.72 -24.23
C GLN A 11 53.11 46.52 -23.02
N GLU A 12 52.48 45.86 -22.06
CA GLU A 12 52.52 46.30 -20.66
C GLU A 12 52.81 45.10 -19.78
N ALA A 13 53.90 45.25 -19.02
CA ALA A 13 54.36 44.33 -18.00
C ALA A 13 53.53 44.55 -16.74
N LEU A 14 53.11 43.46 -16.09
CA LEU A 14 52.70 43.46 -14.70
C LEU A 14 53.50 42.39 -13.92
N PRO A 15 53.79 42.67 -12.64
CA PRO A 15 54.79 41.95 -11.87
C PRO A 15 54.23 40.67 -11.28
N GLY A 16 55.15 39.76 -10.95
CA GLY A 16 54.85 38.43 -10.43
C GLY A 16 54.11 38.44 -9.10
N ASP A 17 53.35 37.36 -8.93
CA ASP A 17 52.89 36.89 -7.64
C ASP A 17 53.28 35.41 -7.51
N GLU A 18 53.68 35.12 -6.29
CA GLU A 18 54.32 33.91 -5.80
C GLU A 18 53.39 32.68 -5.92
N VAL A 19 54.00 31.55 -6.29
CA VAL A 19 53.39 30.22 -6.23
C VAL A 19 53.60 29.69 -4.81
N PRO A 20 52.55 29.37 -4.03
CA PRO A 20 52.70 28.41 -2.96
C PRO A 20 52.57 27.00 -3.54
N GLU A 21 53.54 26.15 -3.23
CA GLU A 21 53.46 24.71 -3.39
C GLU A 21 52.26 24.20 -2.56
N GLU A 22 51.23 23.67 -3.22
CA GLU A 22 50.21 22.87 -2.57
C GLU A 22 50.74 21.45 -2.39
N GLU A 23 50.87 21.07 -1.11
CA GLU A 23 51.19 19.74 -0.63
C GLU A 23 50.11 18.75 -1.05
N GLN A 24 50.54 17.59 -1.53
CA GLN A 24 49.72 16.42 -1.74
C GLN A 24 49.38 15.79 -0.38
N GLU A 25 48.17 16.05 0.14
CA GLU A 25 47.53 15.16 1.11
C GLU A 25 46.38 14.43 0.43
N GLY A 26 46.65 13.19 0.03
CA GLY A 26 45.67 12.28 -0.53
C GLY A 26 45.96 10.88 -0.03
N GLY A 27 45.26 10.47 1.03
CA GLY A 27 45.28 9.09 1.50
C GLY A 27 44.89 8.93 2.97
N GLU A 28 43.61 9.12 3.32
CA GLU A 28 43.08 8.68 4.63
C GLU A 28 41.54 8.45 4.66
N GLU A 29 40.85 8.41 3.51
CA GLU A 29 39.38 8.24 3.47
C GLU A 29 38.90 6.82 3.11
N GLN A 30 39.79 5.86 2.83
CA GLN A 30 39.40 4.48 2.48
C GLN A 30 39.53 3.46 3.62
N GLU A 31 40.04 3.85 4.80
CA GLU A 31 40.15 2.95 5.95
C GLU A 31 38.97 3.09 6.95
N GLN A 32 38.25 4.22 6.95
CA GLN A 32 37.13 4.44 7.88
C GLN A 32 35.81 3.78 7.43
N GLU A 33 35.62 3.49 6.15
CA GLU A 33 34.43 2.76 5.68
C GLU A 33 34.52 1.24 5.94
N GLN A 34 35.73 0.66 5.99
CA GLN A 34 35.90 -0.78 6.29
C GLN A 34 35.75 -1.11 7.79
N GLU A 35 36.12 -0.20 8.69
CA GLU A 35 35.90 -0.39 10.14
C GLU A 35 34.42 -0.25 10.54
N GLN A 36 33.61 0.55 9.83
CA GLN A 36 32.18 0.69 10.16
C GLN A 36 31.33 -0.52 9.72
N GLU A 37 31.72 -1.23 8.66
CA GLU A 37 31.05 -2.49 8.28
C GLU A 37 31.38 -3.64 9.24
N THR A 38 32.59 -3.68 9.81
CA THR A 38 32.97 -4.76 10.74
C THR A 38 32.30 -4.62 12.11
N ILE A 39 32.07 -3.40 12.59
CA ILE A 39 31.40 -3.16 13.88
C ILE A 39 29.90 -3.54 13.82
N GLN A 40 29.25 -3.43 12.66
CA GLN A 40 27.82 -3.78 12.53
C GLN A 40 27.55 -5.29 12.50
N ASP A 41 28.51 -6.09 12.04
CA ASP A 41 28.38 -7.55 12.01
C ASP A 41 28.64 -8.17 13.40
N GLU A 42 29.56 -7.61 14.20
CA GLU A 42 29.83 -8.09 15.57
C GLU A 42 28.66 -7.76 16.54
N GLU A 43 28.02 -6.60 16.41
CA GLU A 43 26.89 -6.21 17.28
C GLU A 43 25.62 -7.03 16.99
N MET A 44 25.44 -7.53 15.76
CA MET A 44 24.32 -8.43 15.42
C MET A 44 24.53 -9.86 15.91
N GLU A 45 25.76 -10.32 16.04
CA GLU A 45 26.09 -11.66 16.54
C GLU A 45 25.93 -11.74 18.08
N GLU A 46 26.28 -10.66 18.80
CA GLU A 46 26.10 -10.55 20.25
C GLU A 46 24.61 -10.58 20.66
N ILE A 47 23.72 -9.94 19.88
CA ILE A 47 22.26 -9.99 20.12
C ILE A 47 21.67 -11.38 19.83
N ALA A 48 22.29 -12.15 18.92
CA ALA A 48 21.85 -13.51 18.60
C ALA A 48 22.28 -14.54 19.66
N GLU A 49 23.45 -14.36 20.28
CA GLU A 49 23.90 -15.19 21.41
C GLU A 49 23.10 -14.92 22.68
N GLU A 50 22.75 -13.66 22.98
CA GLU A 50 21.94 -13.31 24.16
C GLU A 50 20.48 -13.84 24.06
N ALA A 51 19.98 -14.04 22.84
CA ALA A 51 18.68 -14.68 22.59
C ALA A 51 18.71 -16.22 22.70
N SER A 52 19.88 -16.83 22.54
CA SER A 52 20.09 -18.29 22.59
C SER A 52 20.19 -18.83 24.02
N GLU A 53 20.74 -18.05 24.96
CA GLU A 53 20.93 -18.49 26.36
C GLU A 53 19.64 -18.50 27.20
N ARG A 54 18.51 -18.03 26.66
CA ARG A 54 17.24 -17.92 27.40
C ARG A 54 16.30 -19.12 27.29
N ALA A 55 16.75 -20.24 26.72
CA ALA A 55 15.88 -21.40 26.50
C ALA A 55 16.57 -22.73 26.83
N MET A 56 16.56 -23.16 28.10
CA MET A 56 16.52 -24.57 28.52
C MET A 56 15.95 -24.72 29.95
N PRO A 57 15.41 -25.89 30.33
CA PRO A 57 14.24 -26.02 31.19
C PRO A 57 14.57 -26.38 32.64
N ASP A 58 13.71 -25.98 33.57
CA ASP A 58 13.66 -26.56 34.92
C ASP A 58 12.43 -27.45 35.07
N GLU A 59 12.69 -28.74 35.21
CA GLU A 59 11.77 -29.75 35.74
C GLU A 59 11.90 -29.80 37.28
N ASP A 60 10.74 -30.07 37.90
CA ASP A 60 10.52 -30.66 39.23
C ASP A 60 10.79 -29.86 40.52
N ALA A 61 9.69 -29.41 41.16
CA ALA A 61 9.45 -29.63 42.59
C ALA A 61 7.97 -29.38 43.01
N HIS A 62 7.25 -30.48 43.24
CA HIS A 62 6.26 -30.81 44.27
C HIS A 62 5.50 -29.73 45.10
N ASP A 63 4.18 -29.99 45.15
CA ASP A 63 3.26 -29.92 46.31
C ASP A 63 2.91 -28.57 46.96
N ALA A 64 1.76 -28.00 46.56
CA ALA A 64 0.65 -27.65 47.47
C ALA A 64 -0.50 -27.01 46.66
N GLU A 65 -1.62 -27.70 46.50
CA GLU A 65 -2.85 -27.12 45.96
C GLU A 65 -3.48 -26.13 46.96
N PRO A 66 -3.86 -24.91 46.54
CA PRO A 66 -5.01 -24.25 47.11
C PRO A 66 -6.26 -24.65 46.31
N ILE A 67 -7.24 -25.17 47.04
CA ILE A 67 -8.62 -25.37 46.57
C ILE A 67 -9.13 -24.02 46.06
N ILE A 68 -9.09 -23.82 44.75
CA ILE A 68 -9.83 -22.75 44.07
C ILE A 68 -11.22 -23.30 43.80
N ASP A 69 -12.18 -22.73 44.50
CA ASP A 69 -13.60 -22.95 44.33
C ASP A 69 -14.02 -22.60 42.89
N THR A 70 -14.17 -23.63 42.06
CA THR A 70 -14.59 -23.53 40.65
C THR A 70 -16.12 -23.42 40.49
N SER A 71 -16.86 -23.04 41.53
CA SER A 71 -18.33 -22.93 41.49
C SER A 71 -18.89 -21.60 40.99
N SER A 72 -18.12 -20.76 40.28
CA SER A 72 -18.66 -19.54 39.65
C SER A 72 -18.27 -19.32 38.18
N ALA A 73 -18.09 -20.40 37.40
CA ALA A 73 -18.28 -20.32 35.94
C ALA A 73 -19.78 -20.17 35.65
N ALA A 74 -20.33 -19.00 36.01
CA ALA A 74 -21.69 -18.63 35.68
C ALA A 74 -21.82 -18.63 34.15
N ASN A 75 -22.86 -19.31 33.66
CA ASN A 75 -23.34 -19.28 32.29
C ASN A 75 -23.26 -17.86 31.69
N LEU A 76 -22.22 -17.59 30.90
CA LEU A 76 -22.14 -16.45 29.97
C LEU A 76 -22.89 -16.76 28.66
N ASP A 77 -23.74 -17.78 28.67
CA ASP A 77 -24.25 -18.44 27.46
C ASP A 77 -25.42 -17.70 26.78
N ASP A 78 -25.89 -16.55 27.29
CA ASP A 78 -26.96 -15.80 26.62
C ASP A 78 -27.11 -14.34 27.05
N GLN A 79 -26.03 -13.66 27.47
CA GLN A 79 -26.08 -12.19 27.55
C GLN A 79 -26.03 -11.63 26.13
N ASP A 80 -27.22 -11.49 25.54
CA ASP A 80 -27.46 -10.89 24.24
C ASP A 80 -27.01 -9.42 24.27
N CYS A 81 -25.74 -9.17 23.95
CA CYS A 81 -25.25 -7.80 23.81
C CYS A 81 -26.02 -7.16 22.66
N THR A 82 -26.92 -6.24 22.98
CA THR A 82 -27.71 -5.56 21.95
C THR A 82 -26.77 -4.60 21.23
N ILE A 83 -26.42 -4.90 19.97
CA ILE A 83 -25.72 -3.93 19.13
C ILE A 83 -26.69 -2.78 18.92
N ALA A 84 -26.34 -1.60 19.42
CA ALA A 84 -27.14 -0.41 19.19
C ALA A 84 -27.37 -0.25 17.67
N SER A 85 -28.62 -0.18 17.25
CA SER A 85 -28.92 0.12 15.86
C SER A 85 -28.29 1.45 15.52
N ALA A 86 -27.61 1.53 14.37
CA ALA A 86 -27.07 2.78 13.89
C ALA A 86 -28.22 3.76 13.66
N ASP A 87 -28.45 4.64 14.62
CA ASP A 87 -29.45 5.68 14.50
C ASP A 87 -28.84 6.78 13.64
N VAL A 88 -29.49 7.09 12.52
CA VAL A 88 -29.06 8.20 11.68
C VAL A 88 -29.39 9.46 12.48
N GLN A 89 -28.46 9.85 13.35
CA GLN A 89 -28.57 11.08 14.09
C GLN A 89 -28.52 12.22 13.07
N GLU A 90 -29.70 12.73 12.69
CA GLU A 90 -29.87 13.79 11.68
C GLU A 90 -29.04 15.07 12.01
N ASN A 91 -28.63 15.20 13.27
CA ASN A 91 -27.84 16.30 13.80
C ASN A 91 -26.41 15.91 14.22
N LEU A 92 -25.92 14.72 13.86
CA LEU A 92 -24.54 14.32 14.16
C LEU A 92 -23.58 15.25 13.44
N ARG A 93 -22.73 15.93 14.22
CA ARG A 93 -21.60 16.70 13.72
C ARG A 93 -20.34 16.08 14.27
N VAL A 94 -19.70 15.26 13.45
CA VAL A 94 -18.49 14.52 13.79
C VAL A 94 -17.32 14.97 12.93
N THR A 95 -16.13 14.92 13.51
CA THR A 95 -14.91 14.93 12.70
C THR A 95 -14.60 13.49 12.28
N PRO A 96 -14.73 13.15 10.99
CA PRO A 96 -14.57 11.77 10.55
C PRO A 96 -13.12 11.33 10.69
N THR A 97 -12.93 10.02 10.62
CA THR A 97 -11.62 9.36 10.54
C THR A 97 -11.47 8.67 9.19
N PHE A 98 -10.30 8.69 8.56
CA PHE A 98 -10.07 7.81 7.41
C PHE A 98 -9.93 6.36 7.85
N ALA A 99 -10.70 5.46 7.25
CA ALA A 99 -10.55 4.02 7.38
C ALA A 99 -9.85 3.47 6.14
N ALA A 100 -8.53 3.58 6.12
CA ALA A 100 -7.71 3.20 4.99
C ALA A 100 -7.39 1.71 5.00
N SER A 101 -7.48 1.07 3.83
CA SER A 101 -7.01 -0.31 3.66
C SER A 101 -6.65 -0.56 2.21
N PHE A 102 -5.62 -1.38 1.97
CA PHE A 102 -5.34 -1.85 0.61
C PHE A 102 -6.51 -2.74 0.11
N PRO A 103 -6.89 -2.71 -1.18
CA PRO A 103 -7.94 -3.59 -1.70
C PRO A 103 -7.72 -5.06 -1.31
N GLY A 104 -8.78 -5.73 -0.86
CA GLY A 104 -8.67 -7.10 -0.34
C GLY A 104 -8.23 -7.23 1.12
N SER A 105 -8.03 -6.12 1.84
CA SER A 105 -7.58 -6.13 3.26
C SER A 105 -8.70 -5.94 4.28
N GLY A 106 -9.96 -6.24 3.95
CA GLY A 106 -11.05 -6.23 4.95
C GLY A 106 -11.76 -4.88 5.15
N ALA A 107 -11.75 -3.99 4.16
CA ALA A 107 -12.43 -2.69 4.22
C ALA A 107 -13.91 -2.76 4.65
N ARG A 108 -14.65 -3.75 4.14
CA ARG A 108 -16.08 -3.95 4.45
C ARG A 108 -16.30 -4.43 5.89
N MET A 109 -15.42 -5.29 6.40
CA MET A 109 -15.47 -5.73 7.79
C MET A 109 -15.24 -4.54 8.72
N THR A 110 -14.20 -3.74 8.43
CA THR A 110 -13.87 -2.53 9.20
C THR A 110 -15.02 -1.53 9.18
N TRP A 111 -15.64 -1.32 8.02
CA TRP A 111 -16.83 -0.48 7.89
C TRP A 111 -17.95 -0.91 8.83
N ASN A 112 -18.31 -2.20 8.79
CA ASN A 112 -19.40 -2.73 9.61
C ASN A 112 -19.06 -2.60 11.09
N LEU A 113 -17.80 -2.81 11.45
CA LEU A 113 -17.36 -2.74 12.83
C LEU A 113 -17.33 -1.31 13.37
N ILE A 114 -16.83 -0.33 12.61
CA ILE A 114 -16.92 1.09 12.98
C ILE A 114 -18.38 1.49 13.15
N THR A 115 -19.25 1.07 12.24
CA THR A 115 -20.69 1.35 12.32
C THR A 115 -21.30 0.75 13.59
N ALA A 116 -20.98 -0.51 13.91
CA ALA A 116 -21.48 -1.18 15.11
C ALA A 116 -20.92 -0.59 16.41
N LEU A 117 -19.66 -0.16 16.42
CA LEU A 117 -19.02 0.47 17.56
C LEU A 117 -19.60 1.86 17.86
N THR A 118 -20.01 2.60 16.83
CA THR A 118 -20.36 4.02 16.99
C THR A 118 -21.85 4.31 16.87
N GLY A 119 -22.61 3.40 16.28
CA GLY A 119 -23.97 3.66 15.83
C GLY A 119 -24.05 4.72 14.71
N ALA A 120 -22.92 5.18 14.18
CA ALA A 120 -22.86 6.21 13.15
C ALA A 120 -22.47 5.62 11.80
N VAL A 121 -22.96 6.26 10.72
CA VAL A 121 -22.73 5.80 9.35
C VAL A 121 -21.25 5.94 8.98
N THR A 122 -20.69 4.91 8.36
CA THR A 122 -19.42 5.00 7.62
C THR A 122 -19.73 5.32 6.17
N ALA A 123 -18.87 6.06 5.45
CA ALA A 123 -19.06 6.39 4.03
C ALA A 123 -17.85 5.97 3.18
N GLU A 124 -18.08 5.73 1.88
CA GLU A 124 -17.00 5.53 0.91
C GLU A 124 -16.49 6.89 0.43
N ASP A 125 -15.21 6.99 0.11
CA ASP A 125 -14.60 8.18 -0.47
C ASP A 125 -15.32 8.70 -1.74
N TRP A 126 -15.96 7.82 -2.51
CA TRP A 126 -16.78 8.18 -3.67
C TRP A 126 -18.15 8.78 -3.33
N GLN A 127 -18.68 8.52 -2.13
CA GLN A 127 -19.98 9.02 -1.70
C GLN A 127 -19.90 10.46 -1.17
N ILE A 128 -18.70 10.93 -0.84
CA ILE A 128 -18.47 12.28 -0.34
C ILE A 128 -18.44 13.27 -1.51
N GLN A 129 -19.51 14.02 -1.70
CA GLN A 129 -19.65 15.01 -2.79
C GLN A 129 -19.52 16.45 -2.28
N THR A 130 -19.68 16.67 -0.99
CA THR A 130 -19.64 17.98 -0.35
C THR A 130 -18.91 17.92 0.99
N PRO A 131 -18.37 19.05 1.50
CA PRO A 131 -17.82 19.10 2.85
C PRO A 131 -18.84 18.69 3.93
N THR A 132 -20.12 19.01 3.75
CA THR A 132 -21.18 18.63 4.69
C THR A 132 -21.43 17.13 4.77
N ASP A 133 -21.11 16.37 3.72
CA ASP A 133 -21.20 14.91 3.75
C ASP A 133 -20.19 14.30 4.72
N THR A 134 -19.02 14.96 4.87
CA THR A 134 -17.97 14.48 5.78
C THR A 134 -18.31 14.67 7.25
N GLU A 135 -19.16 15.64 7.59
CA GLU A 135 -19.50 15.98 8.97
C GLU A 135 -20.55 15.03 9.58
N ARG A 136 -21.10 14.11 8.79
CA ARG A 136 -22.20 13.19 9.17
C ARG A 136 -21.79 11.72 9.26
N VAL A 137 -20.50 11.43 9.10
CA VAL A 137 -19.99 10.06 9.02
C VAL A 137 -18.90 9.84 10.06
N ALA A 138 -18.91 8.69 10.72
CA ALA A 138 -17.88 8.34 11.70
C ALA A 138 -16.51 8.15 11.03
N ALA A 139 -16.53 7.53 9.85
CA ALA A 139 -15.33 7.26 9.08
C ALA A 139 -15.57 7.29 7.58
N ILE A 140 -14.49 7.53 6.84
CA ILE A 140 -14.45 7.49 5.37
C ILE A 140 -13.54 6.34 4.96
N LYS A 141 -14.12 5.27 4.42
CA LYS A 141 -13.40 4.13 3.86
C LYS A 141 -12.75 4.52 2.54
N THR A 142 -11.46 4.25 2.41
CA THR A 142 -10.70 4.54 1.18
C THR A 142 -9.64 3.48 0.91
N HIS A 143 -9.28 3.38 -0.38
CA HIS A 143 -8.18 2.58 -0.89
C HIS A 143 -7.03 3.43 -1.43
N HIS A 144 -7.15 4.77 -1.36
CA HIS A 144 -6.13 5.68 -1.86
C HIS A 144 -4.75 5.37 -1.22
N PRO A 145 -3.64 5.42 -1.98
CA PRO A 145 -3.47 5.90 -3.36
C PRO A 145 -3.61 4.81 -4.43
N HIS A 146 -4.26 3.68 -4.13
CA HIS A 146 -4.51 2.65 -5.13
C HIS A 146 -5.43 3.19 -6.25
N PRO A 147 -5.22 2.86 -7.55
CA PRO A 147 -6.04 3.35 -8.66
C PRO A 147 -7.54 3.00 -8.59
N HIS A 148 -7.90 1.98 -7.81
CA HIS A 148 -9.30 1.64 -7.52
C HIS A 148 -9.92 2.44 -6.38
N GLY A 149 -9.13 3.27 -5.68
CA GLY A 149 -9.60 4.32 -4.78
C GLY A 149 -9.86 5.62 -5.53
N ARG A 150 -10.47 6.59 -4.85
CA ARG A 150 -10.61 7.93 -5.42
C ARG A 150 -9.23 8.61 -5.43
N ASP A 151 -8.88 9.23 -6.54
CA ASP A 151 -7.77 10.19 -6.55
C ASP A 151 -8.18 11.38 -5.69
N TRP A 152 -7.59 11.45 -4.50
CA TRP A 152 -7.58 12.67 -3.74
C TRP A 152 -6.55 13.55 -4.42
N PRO A 153 -6.93 14.73 -4.96
CA PRO A 153 -5.96 15.61 -5.57
C PRO A 153 -4.88 15.89 -4.52
N ASP A 154 -3.65 15.51 -4.84
CA ASP A 154 -2.50 15.79 -4.00
C ASP A 154 -2.48 17.28 -3.65
N GLN A 155 -2.09 17.57 -2.41
CA GLN A 155 -2.05 18.90 -1.80
C GLN A 155 -1.18 19.93 -2.55
N ALA A 156 -0.58 19.59 -3.69
CA ALA A 156 0.33 20.46 -4.43
C ALA A 156 -0.38 21.53 -5.30
N ASP A 157 -1.65 21.35 -5.67
CA ASP A 157 -2.41 22.33 -6.49
C ASP A 157 -3.36 23.21 -5.66
N ILE A 158 -2.91 23.63 -4.48
CA ILE A 158 -3.70 24.51 -3.58
C ILE A 158 -3.51 25.98 -3.99
N GLY A 159 -4.13 26.32 -5.10
CA GLY A 159 -4.57 27.68 -5.42
C GLY A 159 -6.01 27.74 -5.93
N GLY A 160 -6.65 26.58 -6.13
CA GLY A 160 -8.03 26.48 -6.65
C GLY A 160 -9.07 26.29 -5.53
N PRO A 161 -10.36 26.62 -5.78
CA PRO A 161 -11.49 26.41 -4.85
C PRO A 161 -11.82 24.96 -4.45
N LYS A 162 -10.87 24.02 -4.59
CA LYS A 162 -11.00 22.58 -4.30
C LYS A 162 -10.34 22.21 -2.97
N ASP A 163 -10.62 23.00 -1.94
CA ASP A 163 -10.22 22.74 -0.55
C ASP A 163 -11.16 21.68 0.06
N TRP A 164 -11.19 20.49 -0.54
CA TRP A 164 -12.00 19.38 -0.06
C TRP A 164 -11.57 19.04 1.37
N GLY A 165 -12.54 18.70 2.22
CA GLY A 165 -12.43 18.58 3.68
C GLY A 165 -11.35 17.65 4.24
N ALA A 166 -10.47 17.06 3.43
CA ALA A 166 -9.28 16.33 3.87
C ALA A 166 -8.36 17.16 4.79
N ARG A 167 -8.39 18.51 4.74
CA ARG A 167 -7.73 19.37 5.75
C ARG A 167 -8.41 19.35 7.12
N LYS A 168 -9.71 19.04 7.18
CA LYS A 168 -10.45 18.89 8.44
C LYS A 168 -10.32 17.49 9.02
N ILE A 169 -9.98 16.49 8.22
CA ILE A 169 -9.79 15.12 8.68
C ILE A 169 -8.39 15.01 9.28
N LYS A 170 -8.35 14.97 10.61
CA LYS A 170 -7.10 14.98 11.37
C LYS A 170 -6.53 13.60 11.62
N ARG A 171 -7.33 12.53 11.48
CA ARG A 171 -6.96 11.18 11.90
C ARG A 171 -7.22 10.14 10.81
N GLY A 172 -6.36 9.12 10.80
CA GLY A 172 -6.47 7.98 9.91
C GLY A 172 -6.14 6.69 10.62
N MET A 173 -6.95 5.65 10.40
CA MET A 173 -6.56 4.28 10.69
C MET A 173 -6.13 3.58 9.40
N MET A 174 -5.16 2.69 9.51
CA MET A 174 -4.66 1.85 8.44
C MET A 174 -4.82 0.39 8.84
N LEU A 175 -5.65 -0.34 8.09
CA LEU A 175 -5.75 -1.80 8.20
C LEU A 175 -4.82 -2.45 7.19
N LEU A 176 -3.79 -3.13 7.69
CA LEU A 176 -2.81 -3.87 6.91
C LEU A 176 -3.19 -5.33 6.82
N ARG A 177 -2.93 -5.96 5.67
CA ARG A 177 -3.04 -7.40 5.50
C ARG A 177 -1.82 -7.87 4.75
N ASN A 178 -1.35 -9.08 5.03
CA ASN A 178 -0.20 -9.64 4.33
C ASN A 178 -0.39 -9.51 2.81
N PRO A 179 0.59 -8.99 2.05
CA PRO A 179 0.43 -8.79 0.61
C PRO A 179 0.11 -10.09 -0.16
N LEU A 180 0.60 -11.24 0.31
CA LEU A 180 0.29 -12.56 -0.28
C LEU A 180 -1.14 -13.04 -0.01
N ASP A 181 -1.90 -12.34 0.83
CA ASP A 181 -3.33 -12.60 1.05
C ASP A 181 -4.21 -11.46 0.51
N ALA A 182 -3.75 -10.22 0.62
CA ALA A 182 -4.44 -9.03 0.14
C ALA A 182 -4.57 -9.02 -1.40
N ILE A 183 -3.46 -9.24 -2.11
CA ILE A 183 -3.43 -9.18 -3.58
C ILE A 183 -4.30 -10.27 -4.22
N PRO A 184 -4.22 -11.56 -3.83
CA PRO A 184 -5.15 -12.56 -4.37
C PRO A 184 -6.60 -12.30 -3.98
N SER A 185 -6.85 -11.71 -2.79
CA SER A 185 -8.20 -11.31 -2.39
C SER A 185 -8.75 -10.17 -3.25
N PHE A 186 -7.88 -9.24 -3.69
CA PHE A 186 -8.23 -8.22 -4.66
C PHE A 186 -8.49 -8.83 -6.05
N HIS A 187 -7.65 -9.74 -6.52
CA HIS A 187 -7.90 -10.48 -7.76
C HIS A 187 -9.23 -11.25 -7.73
N ASN A 188 -9.58 -11.89 -6.60
CA ASN A 188 -10.89 -12.54 -6.46
C ASN A 188 -12.05 -11.54 -6.66
N TYR A 189 -11.91 -10.30 -6.17
CA TYR A 189 -12.91 -9.27 -6.43
C TYR A 189 -12.98 -8.92 -7.93
N LEU A 190 -11.84 -8.73 -8.59
CA LEU A 190 -11.81 -8.46 -10.04
C LEU A 190 -12.50 -9.58 -10.84
N PHE A 191 -12.21 -10.82 -10.49
CA PHE A 191 -12.84 -12.00 -11.08
C PHE A 191 -14.35 -12.04 -10.84
N GLU A 192 -14.82 -11.78 -9.61
CA GLU A 192 -16.25 -11.69 -9.30
C GLU A 192 -16.95 -10.64 -10.19
N VAL A 193 -16.34 -9.46 -10.35
CA VAL A 193 -16.86 -8.38 -11.19
C VAL A 193 -16.90 -8.77 -12.67
N GLU A 194 -15.83 -9.39 -13.18
CA GLU A 194 -15.71 -9.84 -14.57
C GLU A 194 -16.75 -10.91 -14.91
N GLN A 195 -16.89 -11.90 -14.02
CA GLN A 195 -17.81 -13.02 -14.17
C GLN A 195 -19.26 -12.69 -13.73
N LYS A 196 -19.50 -11.46 -13.25
CA LYS A 196 -20.81 -10.99 -12.72
C LYS A 196 -21.35 -11.88 -11.60
N LEU A 197 -20.46 -12.31 -10.72
CA LEU A 197 -20.79 -13.08 -9.52
C LEU A 197 -21.14 -12.14 -8.37
N ASP A 198 -21.82 -12.67 -7.36
CA ASP A 198 -22.07 -11.93 -6.12
C ASP A 198 -20.75 -11.54 -5.44
N GLY A 199 -20.67 -10.32 -4.93
CA GLY A 199 -19.47 -9.83 -4.25
C GLY A 199 -19.14 -10.66 -3.01
N HIS A 200 -17.88 -11.05 -2.85
CA HIS A 200 -17.39 -11.92 -1.78
C HIS A 200 -17.97 -13.35 -1.79
N SER A 201 -18.45 -13.86 -2.93
CA SER A 201 -19.01 -15.20 -3.07
C SER A 201 -18.02 -16.28 -3.51
N THR A 202 -17.06 -15.94 -4.38
CA THR A 202 -16.31 -16.94 -5.15
C THR A 202 -14.85 -16.54 -5.32
N ARG A 203 -13.94 -17.46 -4.97
CA ARG A 203 -12.51 -17.31 -5.25
C ARG A 203 -12.27 -17.63 -6.71
N ALA A 204 -11.44 -16.83 -7.36
CA ALA A 204 -10.97 -17.14 -8.71
C ALA A 204 -10.30 -18.53 -8.72
N PRO A 205 -10.50 -19.33 -9.79
CA PRO A 205 -9.74 -20.55 -10.04
C PRO A 205 -8.23 -20.29 -10.02
N VAL A 206 -7.44 -21.33 -9.72
CA VAL A 206 -5.98 -21.19 -9.64
C VAL A 206 -5.40 -20.81 -11.00
N GLU A 207 -5.97 -21.32 -12.07
CA GLU A 207 -5.56 -21.07 -13.45
C GLU A 207 -5.75 -19.60 -13.84
N GLU A 208 -6.89 -19.01 -13.46
CA GLU A 208 -7.16 -17.58 -13.68
C GLU A 208 -6.24 -16.71 -12.81
N TRP A 209 -5.97 -17.14 -11.57
CA TRP A 209 -4.96 -16.47 -10.74
C TRP A 209 -3.58 -16.47 -11.40
N LEU A 210 -3.07 -17.62 -11.85
CA LEU A 210 -1.76 -17.71 -12.50
C LEU A 210 -1.69 -16.85 -13.75
N LYS A 211 -2.72 -16.92 -14.60
CA LYS A 211 -2.83 -16.10 -15.80
C LYS A 211 -2.78 -14.61 -15.48
N TRP A 212 -3.61 -14.13 -14.56
CA TRP A 212 -3.63 -12.72 -14.18
C TRP A 212 -2.30 -12.32 -13.51
N ARG A 213 -1.82 -13.10 -12.54
CA ARG A 213 -0.60 -12.84 -11.76
C ARG A 213 0.62 -12.62 -12.64
N ASP A 214 0.74 -13.39 -13.73
CA ASP A 214 1.89 -13.40 -14.64
C ASP A 214 1.69 -12.54 -15.90
N THR A 215 0.47 -12.07 -16.15
CA THR A 215 0.21 -11.15 -17.26
C THR A 215 0.93 -9.83 -16.99
N PRO A 216 1.68 -9.28 -17.97
CA PRO A 216 2.25 -7.94 -17.87
C PRO A 216 1.13 -6.93 -17.54
N GLY A 217 1.30 -6.17 -16.48
CA GLY A 217 0.35 -5.16 -16.05
C GLY A 217 0.15 -4.08 -17.11
N ASP A 218 -1.07 -3.54 -17.17
CA ASP A 218 -1.44 -2.43 -18.06
C ASP A 218 -0.88 -1.08 -17.55
N ILE A 219 0.29 -1.09 -16.91
CA ILE A 219 1.02 0.15 -16.70
C ILE A 219 1.57 0.54 -18.07
N ARG A 220 0.80 1.41 -18.71
CA ARG A 220 1.38 2.43 -19.58
C ARG A 220 2.40 3.14 -18.73
N CYS A 221 3.67 2.75 -18.88
CA CYS A 221 4.77 3.64 -18.59
C CYS A 221 4.39 5.01 -19.13
N VAL A 222 4.13 5.93 -18.21
CA VAL A 222 3.78 7.28 -18.59
C VAL A 222 5.10 7.90 -18.99
N ARG A 223 5.44 7.72 -20.26
CA ARG A 223 6.37 8.58 -20.95
C ARG A 223 5.68 9.93 -21.02
N THR A 224 6.32 10.97 -20.51
CA THR A 224 5.85 12.32 -20.80
C THR A 224 6.13 12.54 -22.27
N ASP A 225 5.08 12.60 -23.08
CA ASP A 225 5.16 13.03 -24.47
C ASP A 225 5.32 14.56 -24.51
N GLY A 226 6.44 15.02 -23.96
CA GLY A 226 6.86 16.41 -24.02
C GLY A 226 7.83 16.62 -25.19
N THR A 227 7.86 17.84 -25.71
CA THR A 227 8.87 18.32 -26.67
C THR A 227 10.15 18.74 -25.95
N GLY A 228 10.46 18.20 -24.77
CA GLY A 228 11.49 18.76 -23.90
C GLY A 228 11.97 17.82 -22.81
N PHE A 229 12.78 18.33 -21.90
CA PHE A 229 13.35 17.56 -20.79
C PHE A 229 13.56 18.40 -19.53
N HIS A 230 13.54 17.76 -18.37
CA HIS A 230 13.97 18.40 -17.12
C HIS A 230 15.50 18.33 -16.93
N GLU A 231 16.06 19.41 -16.39
CA GLU A 231 17.40 19.41 -15.77
C GLU A 231 17.48 18.37 -14.66
N GLY A 232 18.70 17.93 -14.37
CA GLY A 232 19.02 17.13 -13.20
C GLY A 232 20.45 16.63 -13.28
N ASP A 233 20.96 16.18 -12.15
CA ASP A 233 22.30 15.62 -12.04
C ASP A 233 22.34 14.28 -12.76
N ILE A 234 23.26 14.15 -13.71
CA ILE A 234 23.43 12.90 -14.46
C ILE A 234 24.04 11.86 -13.52
N VAL A 235 23.27 10.82 -13.23
CA VAL A 235 23.71 9.63 -12.50
C VAL A 235 24.50 8.71 -13.44
N ARG A 236 24.02 8.57 -14.69
CA ARG A 236 24.69 7.78 -15.72
C ARG A 236 24.27 8.24 -17.11
N ASP A 237 25.21 8.36 -18.03
CA ASP A 237 24.96 8.63 -19.45
C ASP A 237 25.34 7.40 -20.27
N TYR A 238 24.36 6.75 -20.89
CA TYR A 238 24.58 5.59 -21.74
C TYR A 238 24.67 6.02 -23.21
N ALA A 239 25.75 5.62 -23.87
CA ALA A 239 25.94 5.81 -25.29
C ALA A 239 25.01 4.91 -26.12
N LEU A 240 24.85 5.23 -27.41
CA LEU A 240 24.01 4.47 -28.34
C LEU A 240 24.37 2.98 -28.42
N TRP A 241 25.66 2.67 -28.47
CA TRP A 241 26.17 1.30 -28.60
C TRP A 241 25.97 0.47 -27.32
N GLU A 242 25.67 1.11 -26.19
CA GLU A 242 25.29 0.46 -24.93
C GLU A 242 23.80 0.10 -24.88
N SER A 243 23.01 0.48 -25.90
CA SER A 243 21.61 0.06 -25.99
C SER A 243 21.50 -1.46 -26.04
N PRO A 244 20.40 -2.07 -25.53
CA PRO A 244 20.27 -3.53 -25.50
C PRO A 244 20.36 -4.23 -26.86
N ASN A 245 20.05 -3.52 -27.96
CA ASN A 245 20.21 -4.02 -29.33
C ASN A 245 21.49 -3.52 -30.02
N GLY A 246 22.31 -2.71 -29.34
CA GLY A 246 23.54 -2.10 -29.84
C GLY A 246 23.35 -1.05 -30.94
N ALA A 247 22.11 -0.64 -31.23
CA ALA A 247 21.78 0.20 -32.37
C ALA A 247 20.93 1.43 -32.00
N GLU A 248 19.93 1.26 -31.13
CA GLU A 248 19.07 2.35 -30.70
C GLU A 248 18.52 2.11 -29.29
N TRP A 249 18.45 3.19 -28.51
CA TRP A 249 17.66 3.19 -27.29
C TRP A 249 16.18 3.38 -27.62
N ASN A 250 15.36 2.42 -27.21
CA ASN A 250 13.95 2.72 -27.00
C ASN A 250 13.73 3.20 -25.56
N TRP A 251 12.64 3.94 -25.35
CA TRP A 251 12.38 4.56 -24.05
C TRP A 251 12.17 3.52 -22.94
N ARG A 252 11.73 2.29 -23.24
CA ARG A 252 11.56 1.22 -22.25
C ARG A 252 12.90 0.72 -21.74
N ASP A 253 13.86 0.56 -22.63
CA ASP A 253 15.21 0.17 -22.26
C ASP A 253 15.87 1.23 -21.38
N CYS A 254 15.68 2.51 -21.72
CA CYS A 254 16.20 3.60 -20.91
C CYS A 254 15.54 3.65 -19.51
N ALA A 255 14.22 3.49 -19.47
CA ALA A 255 13.47 3.37 -18.21
C ALA A 255 13.91 2.16 -17.39
N LYS A 256 14.22 1.03 -18.04
CA LYS A 256 14.73 -0.19 -17.40
C LYS A 256 16.10 0.05 -16.76
N MET A 257 17.00 0.76 -17.46
CA MET A 257 18.29 1.13 -16.87
C MET A 257 18.13 2.07 -15.67
N CYS A 258 17.20 3.03 -15.75
CA CYS A 258 16.88 3.89 -14.61
C CYS A 258 16.38 3.09 -13.43
N GLY A 259 15.41 2.20 -13.64
CA GLY A 259 14.85 1.35 -12.58
C GLY A 259 15.91 0.44 -11.93
N ALA A 260 16.88 -0.05 -12.69
CA ALA A 260 17.97 -0.87 -12.16
C ALA A 260 19.02 -0.08 -11.36
N ASN A 261 18.98 1.26 -11.39
CA ASN A 261 19.93 2.11 -10.70
C ASN A 261 19.26 2.83 -9.52
N PRO A 262 19.61 2.52 -8.25
CA PRO A 262 18.94 3.07 -7.07
C PRO A 262 19.14 4.58 -6.89
N GLN A 263 20.09 5.19 -7.59
CA GLN A 263 20.33 6.63 -7.55
C GLN A 263 19.53 7.40 -8.63
N CYS A 264 18.88 6.72 -9.57
CA CYS A 264 18.08 7.35 -10.61
C CYS A 264 16.72 7.81 -10.04
N GLU A 265 16.31 9.05 -10.29
CA GLU A 265 14.97 9.56 -9.97
C GLU A 265 14.13 9.84 -11.22
N PHE A 266 14.76 9.97 -12.39
CA PHE A 266 14.12 10.08 -13.69
C PHE A 266 15.13 9.85 -14.82
N TRP A 267 14.64 9.62 -16.04
CA TRP A 267 15.49 9.43 -17.21
C TRP A 267 15.09 10.34 -18.36
N THR A 268 16.04 10.64 -19.21
CA THR A 268 15.84 11.33 -20.48
C THR A 268 16.46 10.50 -21.60
N LEU A 269 15.68 10.24 -22.65
CA LEU A 269 16.13 9.62 -23.88
C LEU A 269 16.14 10.68 -24.99
N GLU A 270 17.31 10.94 -25.54
CA GLU A 270 17.52 11.78 -26.71
C GLU A 270 17.52 10.87 -27.94
N ARG A 271 16.54 10.99 -28.87
CA ARG A 271 16.44 10.11 -30.06
C ARG A 271 16.98 10.71 -31.35
N CYS A 272 17.04 12.04 -31.42
CA CYS A 272 17.79 12.74 -32.44
C CYS A 272 19.29 12.62 -32.15
N CYS A 273 20.14 12.78 -33.16
CA CYS A 273 21.59 12.81 -32.96
C CYS A 273 22.18 11.51 -32.37
N GLU A 274 22.81 11.60 -31.20
CA GLU A 274 23.64 10.54 -30.63
C GLU A 274 22.85 9.43 -29.93
N GLY A 275 21.52 9.56 -29.81
CA GLY A 275 20.68 8.47 -29.33
C GLY A 275 20.99 8.05 -27.89
N ARG A 276 21.13 8.98 -26.93
CA ARG A 276 21.62 8.69 -25.57
C ARG A 276 20.50 8.47 -24.56
N CYS A 277 20.74 7.57 -23.60
CA CYS A 277 19.90 7.42 -22.41
C CYS A 277 20.61 7.99 -21.18
N ARG A 278 20.06 9.07 -20.61
CA ARG A 278 20.58 9.72 -19.41
C ARG A 278 19.71 9.39 -18.21
N LEU A 279 20.31 8.73 -17.23
CA LEU A 279 19.75 8.53 -15.89
C LEU A 279 20.07 9.77 -15.06
N LYS A 280 19.08 10.33 -14.38
CA LYS A 280 19.21 11.60 -13.66
C LYS A 280 18.57 11.55 -12.28
N LYS A 281 18.98 12.47 -11.41
CA LYS A 281 18.38 12.77 -10.10
C LYS A 281 18.27 14.27 -9.88
N ASN A 282 17.64 14.71 -8.79
CA ASN A 282 17.44 16.11 -8.45
C ASN A 282 16.73 16.86 -9.58
N LYS A 283 15.52 16.39 -9.94
CA LYS A 283 14.75 16.91 -11.08
C LYS A 283 14.55 18.43 -10.97
N GLY A 284 15.16 19.16 -11.90
CA GLY A 284 15.22 20.62 -11.95
C GLY A 284 14.21 21.22 -12.92
N ARG A 285 14.56 22.36 -13.54
CA ARG A 285 13.68 23.10 -14.44
C ARG A 285 13.42 22.35 -15.74
N TYR A 286 12.20 22.44 -16.26
CA TYR A 286 11.85 21.95 -17.59
C TYR A 286 12.34 22.87 -18.71
N HIS A 287 12.93 22.28 -19.74
CA HIS A 287 13.32 22.93 -20.99
C HIS A 287 12.47 22.42 -22.14
N GLU A 288 11.66 23.30 -22.71
CA GLU A 288 10.94 23.03 -23.96
C GLU A 288 11.91 23.17 -25.13
N ILE A 289 12.00 22.14 -25.98
CA ILE A 289 12.76 22.18 -27.21
C ILE A 289 11.80 22.52 -28.34
N VAL A 290 12.08 23.65 -29.01
CA VAL A 290 11.28 24.16 -30.12
C VAL A 290 11.64 23.48 -31.45
N ASP A 291 12.80 22.83 -31.51
CA ASP A 291 13.30 22.16 -32.69
C ASP A 291 12.55 20.83 -32.92
N PRO A 292 11.75 20.70 -34.02
CA PRO A 292 10.99 19.50 -34.30
C PRO A 292 11.86 18.29 -34.65
N ASP A 293 13.14 18.50 -35.00
CA ASP A 293 14.08 17.42 -35.29
C ASP A 293 14.65 16.80 -34.00
N ASN A 294 14.46 17.44 -32.84
CA ASN A 294 14.93 16.98 -31.55
C ASN A 294 13.85 16.20 -30.77
N ASP A 295 13.80 14.88 -30.95
CA ASP A 295 12.86 13.98 -30.24
C ASP A 295 13.43 13.56 -28.87
N TYR A 296 13.10 14.35 -27.84
CA TYR A 296 13.39 14.01 -26.46
C TYR A 296 12.20 13.28 -25.83
N ARG A 297 12.49 12.24 -25.05
CA ARG A 297 11.51 11.57 -24.20
C ARG A 297 12.02 11.60 -22.78
N GLU A 298 11.12 11.80 -21.84
CA GLU A 298 11.44 11.64 -20.44
C GLU A 298 10.40 10.76 -19.75
N GLY A 299 10.84 10.16 -18.66
CA GLY A 299 9.96 9.46 -17.73
C GLY A 299 10.56 9.54 -16.35
N ASN A 300 9.72 9.48 -15.33
CA ASN A 300 10.21 9.41 -13.96
C ASN A 300 10.93 8.08 -13.72
N TYR A 301 11.65 7.97 -12.59
CA TYR A 301 12.08 6.71 -12.01
C TYR A 301 10.81 5.97 -11.62
N HIS A 302 10.27 5.32 -12.63
CA HIS A 302 9.26 4.33 -12.44
C HIS A 302 9.95 3.06 -12.86
N MET A 303 10.44 2.36 -11.84
CA MET A 303 10.68 0.93 -11.88
C MET A 303 9.53 0.19 -12.61
N ASP A 304 8.34 0.79 -12.77
CA ASP A 304 7.11 0.30 -13.40
C ASP A 304 7.26 -0.11 -14.87
N CYS A 305 8.37 0.28 -15.51
CA CYS A 305 8.60 -0.01 -16.93
C CYS A 305 9.31 -1.32 -17.25
N ILE A 306 9.77 -2.03 -16.23
CA ILE A 306 10.38 -3.34 -16.39
C ILE A 306 9.26 -4.37 -16.25
N HIS A 307 8.91 -5.05 -17.37
CA HIS A 307 7.99 -6.20 -17.50
C HIS A 307 7.30 -6.63 -16.20
N GLN A 308 6.45 -5.77 -15.67
CA GLN A 308 5.86 -6.02 -14.39
C GLN A 308 4.65 -6.87 -14.62
N THR A 309 4.61 -8.04 -14.02
CA THR A 309 3.38 -8.78 -13.97
C THR A 309 2.39 -8.06 -13.05
N ASN A 310 1.08 -8.30 -13.18
CA ASN A 310 0.06 -7.67 -12.32
C ASN A 310 0.40 -7.83 -10.83
N PHE A 311 0.97 -8.96 -10.42
CA PHE A 311 1.37 -9.16 -9.03
C PHE A 311 2.42 -8.14 -8.55
N VAL A 312 3.48 -7.93 -9.33
CA VAL A 312 4.56 -7.00 -8.96
C VAL A 312 4.03 -5.57 -8.93
N GLN A 313 3.13 -5.22 -9.84
CA GLN A 313 2.42 -3.94 -9.81
C GLN A 313 1.61 -3.76 -8.51
N GLU A 314 0.76 -4.73 -8.17
CA GLU A 314 -0.05 -4.65 -6.95
C GLU A 314 0.80 -4.62 -5.67
N LEU A 315 1.95 -5.32 -5.67
CA LEU A 315 2.90 -5.29 -4.57
C LEU A 315 3.45 -3.87 -4.34
N ARG A 316 3.67 -3.10 -5.41
CA ARG A 316 4.11 -1.70 -5.32
C ARG A 316 3.01 -0.77 -4.90
N PHE A 317 1.78 -0.97 -5.38
CA PHE A 317 0.66 -0.21 -4.85
C PHE A 317 0.46 -0.48 -3.36
N TRP A 318 0.75 -1.70 -2.88
CA TRP A 318 0.75 -2.02 -1.47
C TRP A 318 1.84 -1.24 -0.71
N GLU A 319 3.09 -1.22 -1.20
CA GLU A 319 4.19 -0.45 -0.61
C GLU A 319 3.89 1.07 -0.58
N ARG A 320 3.36 1.60 -1.70
CA ARG A 320 2.95 3.01 -1.82
C ARG A 320 1.79 3.33 -0.87
N PHE A 321 0.86 2.41 -0.70
CA PHE A 321 -0.25 2.55 0.24
C PHE A 321 0.27 2.69 1.67
N VAL A 322 1.15 1.79 2.14
CA VAL A 322 1.74 1.89 3.48
C VAL A 322 2.48 3.22 3.62
N THR A 323 3.34 3.54 2.66
CA THR A 323 4.14 4.77 2.68
C THR A 323 3.27 6.03 2.80
N PHE A 324 2.24 6.15 1.97
CA PHE A 324 1.35 7.30 1.96
C PHE A 324 0.68 7.53 3.32
N TRP A 325 0.07 6.48 3.91
CA TRP A 325 -0.64 6.64 5.18
C TRP A 325 0.30 6.83 6.37
N MET A 326 1.53 6.33 6.28
CA MET A 326 2.59 6.56 7.26
C MET A 326 3.14 7.99 7.22
N GLU A 327 3.16 8.63 6.05
CA GLU A 327 3.62 10.01 5.92
C GLU A 327 2.48 11.03 6.12
N ARG A 328 1.23 10.61 5.88
CA ARG A 328 0.08 11.52 5.89
C ARG A 328 -0.35 11.98 7.28
N PHE A 329 -0.23 11.10 8.29
CA PHE A 329 -0.68 11.36 9.66
C PHE A 329 0.47 11.16 10.64
N PRO A 330 0.65 12.06 11.63
CA PRO A 330 1.60 11.85 12.72
C PRO A 330 1.19 10.63 13.55
N VAL A 331 2.12 10.10 14.33
CA VAL A 331 1.93 8.88 15.14
C VAL A 331 0.69 8.98 16.03
N ASP A 332 0.50 10.11 16.72
CA ASP A 332 -0.63 10.30 17.63
C ASP A 332 -2.00 10.32 16.93
N ASP A 333 -2.05 10.69 15.64
CA ASP A 333 -3.27 10.75 14.85
C ASP A 333 -3.45 9.55 13.91
N ARG A 334 -2.62 8.52 14.10
CA ARG A 334 -2.64 7.31 13.29
C ARG A 334 -2.86 6.06 14.13
N LEU A 335 -3.71 5.17 13.65
CA LEU A 335 -3.85 3.81 14.17
C LEU A 335 -3.43 2.81 13.10
N ILE A 336 -2.58 1.85 13.45
CA ILE A 336 -2.20 0.76 12.55
C ILE A 336 -2.76 -0.52 13.16
N ILE A 337 -3.43 -1.35 12.37
CA ILE A 337 -3.93 -2.66 12.83
C ILE A 337 -3.62 -3.69 11.72
N SER A 338 -3.21 -4.90 12.10
CA SER A 338 -3.14 -6.03 11.17
C SER A 338 -4.50 -6.73 11.05
N TYR A 339 -4.88 -7.10 9.83
CA TYR A 339 -6.10 -7.85 9.53
C TYR A 339 -6.11 -9.18 10.28
N GLU A 340 -4.95 -9.84 10.36
CA GLU A 340 -4.74 -11.10 11.06
C GLU A 340 -4.99 -10.94 12.56
N GLY A 341 -4.46 -9.87 13.18
CA GLY A 341 -4.74 -9.57 14.58
C GLY A 341 -6.21 -9.22 14.82
N PHE A 342 -6.83 -8.51 13.87
CA PHE A 342 -8.22 -8.09 13.94
C PHE A 342 -9.24 -9.22 13.74
N THR A 343 -8.85 -10.29 13.03
CA THR A 343 -9.70 -11.46 12.75
C THR A 343 -9.39 -12.67 13.63
N SER A 344 -8.34 -12.59 14.43
CA SER A 344 -7.96 -13.60 15.42
C SER A 344 -9.00 -13.71 16.53
N GLY A 345 -9.27 -14.94 16.98
CA GLY A 345 -10.11 -15.19 18.16
C GLY A 345 -9.57 -14.56 19.43
N ASP A 346 -8.24 -14.55 19.57
CA ASP A 346 -7.57 -14.20 20.82
C ASP A 346 -7.27 -12.69 20.88
N SER A 347 -6.72 -12.13 19.80
CA SER A 347 -6.33 -10.71 19.74
C SER A 347 -7.38 -9.78 19.11
N GLY A 348 -8.43 -10.34 18.50
CA GLY A 348 -9.46 -9.56 17.80
C GLY A 348 -10.23 -8.59 18.70
N PRO A 349 -10.72 -9.02 19.87
CA PRO A 349 -11.35 -8.14 20.84
C PRO A 349 -10.46 -6.98 21.28
N GLU A 350 -9.19 -7.25 21.61
CA GLU A 350 -8.22 -6.22 22.03
C GLU A 350 -7.93 -5.23 20.89
N ALA A 351 -7.69 -5.72 19.68
CA ALA A 351 -7.48 -4.85 18.52
C ALA A 351 -8.71 -3.98 18.21
N THR A 352 -9.92 -4.49 18.49
CA THR A 352 -11.16 -3.73 18.38
C THR A 352 -11.31 -2.68 19.47
N GLU A 353 -10.85 -2.98 20.69
CA GLU A 353 -10.84 -2.01 21.79
C GLU A 353 -9.90 -0.85 21.47
N ARG A 354 -8.74 -1.14 20.88
CA ARG A 354 -7.82 -0.11 20.37
C ARG A 354 -8.48 0.79 19.32
N LEU A 355 -9.24 0.20 18.38
CA LEU A 355 -10.04 0.98 17.43
C LEU A 355 -11.11 1.83 18.13
N ALA A 356 -11.85 1.28 19.08
CA ALA A 356 -12.87 2.01 19.83
C ALA A 356 -12.26 3.21 20.57
N ASN A 357 -11.15 3.01 21.28
CA ASN A 357 -10.39 4.05 21.95
C ASN A 357 -9.91 5.13 20.97
N PHE A 358 -9.42 4.73 19.79
CA PHE A 358 -9.01 5.68 18.76
C PHE A 358 -10.17 6.53 18.24
N LEU A 359 -11.33 5.92 18.01
CA LEU A 359 -12.55 6.59 17.56
C LEU A 359 -13.13 7.53 18.62
N ARG A 360 -13.01 7.23 19.92
CA ARG A 360 -13.47 8.12 21.01
C ARG A 360 -12.80 9.48 21.01
N ARG A 361 -11.62 9.61 20.39
CA ARG A 361 -10.94 10.90 20.22
C ARG A 361 -11.58 11.78 19.14
N SER A 362 -12.66 11.32 18.50
CA SER A 362 -13.40 12.10 17.50
C SER A 362 -14.44 12.96 18.18
N ASP A 363 -14.33 14.27 18.02
CA ASP A 363 -15.34 15.20 18.53
C ASP A 363 -16.73 14.83 18.00
N GLY A 364 -17.70 14.72 18.90
CA GLY A 364 -19.10 14.45 18.59
C GLY A 364 -19.44 12.98 18.34
N LEU A 365 -18.47 12.05 18.40
CA LEU A 365 -18.71 10.64 18.13
C LEU A 365 -18.91 9.86 19.43
N ASN A 366 -20.09 9.27 19.60
CA ASN A 366 -20.33 8.30 20.67
C ASN A 366 -19.78 6.94 20.23
N VAL A 367 -19.03 6.28 21.12
CA VAL A 367 -18.48 4.94 20.86
C VAL A 367 -18.91 4.04 22.01
N ALA A 368 -19.28 2.80 21.70
CA ALA A 368 -19.66 1.79 22.67
C ALA A 368 -18.61 1.66 23.79
N GLU A 369 -19.06 1.42 25.02
CA GLU A 369 -18.19 1.19 26.17
C GLU A 369 -17.30 -0.04 25.98
N ASN A 370 -16.11 -0.04 26.59
CA ASN A 370 -15.10 -1.12 26.43
C ASN A 370 -15.67 -2.50 26.75
N GLU A 371 -16.54 -2.59 27.75
CA GLU A 371 -17.21 -3.83 28.18
C GLU A 371 -18.03 -4.49 27.05
N ASN A 372 -18.54 -3.70 26.10
CA ASN A 372 -19.33 -4.20 24.97
C ASN A 372 -18.49 -4.58 23.76
N VAL A 373 -17.22 -4.15 23.71
CA VAL A 373 -16.36 -4.31 22.53
C VAL A 373 -16.14 -5.76 22.12
N PRO A 374 -15.79 -6.70 23.04
CA PRO A 374 -15.60 -8.10 22.67
C PRO A 374 -16.84 -8.73 22.03
N CYS A 375 -18.02 -8.38 22.53
CA CYS A 375 -19.26 -8.92 22.00
C CYS A 375 -19.64 -8.31 20.64
N ILE A 376 -19.43 -7.00 20.44
CA ILE A 376 -19.59 -6.35 19.13
C ILE A 376 -18.64 -6.99 18.11
N TRP A 377 -17.37 -7.20 18.49
CA TRP A 377 -16.39 -7.86 17.64
C TRP A 377 -16.85 -9.26 17.23
N GLU A 378 -17.28 -10.10 18.19
CA GLU A 378 -17.74 -11.47 17.91
C GLU A 378 -18.93 -11.47 16.93
N LYS A 379 -19.90 -10.57 17.13
CA LYS A 379 -21.09 -10.47 16.27
C LYS A 379 -20.80 -9.91 14.87
N VAL A 380 -19.77 -9.06 14.69
CA VAL A 380 -19.48 -8.42 13.40
C VAL A 380 -18.40 -9.18 12.62
N VAL A 381 -17.32 -9.56 13.29
CA VAL A 381 -16.15 -10.21 12.67
C VAL A 381 -16.34 -11.72 12.61
N ASN A 382 -16.94 -12.32 13.65
CA ASN A 382 -17.05 -13.76 13.80
C ASN A 382 -18.47 -14.32 13.58
N TYR A 383 -19.31 -13.56 12.87
CA TYR A 383 -20.76 -13.76 12.76
C TYR A 383 -21.23 -15.11 12.20
N ARG A 384 -20.36 -15.91 11.56
CA ARG A 384 -20.71 -17.22 10.99
C ARG A 384 -20.39 -18.41 11.89
N LYS A 385 -19.54 -18.27 12.91
CA LYS A 385 -19.21 -19.41 13.79
C LYS A 385 -20.39 -19.83 14.66
N LYS A 386 -21.29 -18.90 14.97
CA LYS A 386 -22.57 -19.18 15.60
C LYS A 386 -23.63 -19.00 14.52
N SER A 387 -24.53 -19.97 14.34
CA SER A 387 -25.70 -19.82 13.48
C SER A 387 -26.59 -18.72 14.07
N ASN A 388 -26.26 -17.45 13.78
CA ASN A 388 -26.84 -16.31 14.47
C ASN A 388 -27.94 -15.69 13.57
N PRO A 389 -29.23 -15.83 13.91
CA PRO A 389 -30.34 -15.33 13.08
C PRO A 389 -30.40 -13.79 12.97
N VAL A 390 -29.58 -13.06 13.74
CA VAL A 390 -29.60 -11.59 13.81
C VAL A 390 -29.15 -10.90 12.51
N LEU A 391 -28.36 -11.56 11.65
CA LEU A 391 -27.92 -10.95 10.39
C LEU A 391 -29.01 -10.91 9.29
N ASP A 392 -30.12 -11.60 9.48
CA ASP A 392 -31.31 -11.38 8.65
C ASP A 392 -31.97 -10.03 8.95
N ILE A 393 -31.74 -9.43 10.14
CA ILE A 393 -32.30 -8.12 10.51
C ILE A 393 -31.67 -6.98 9.70
N ALA A 394 -30.37 -7.04 9.34
CA ALA A 394 -29.77 -6.03 8.47
C ALA A 394 -30.35 -6.09 7.04
N LYS A 395 -30.72 -7.29 6.58
CA LYS A 395 -31.45 -7.49 5.31
C LYS A 395 -32.90 -7.00 5.41
N GLU A 396 -33.57 -7.17 6.55
CA GLU A 396 -34.97 -6.79 6.77
C GLU A 396 -35.16 -5.31 7.15
N ALA A 397 -34.21 -4.66 7.81
CA ALA A 397 -34.28 -3.27 8.27
C ALA A 397 -34.19 -2.23 7.14
N GLY A 398 -34.31 -2.64 5.87
CA GLY A 398 -34.26 -1.71 4.75
C GLY A 398 -32.89 -1.04 4.53
N TYR A 399 -31.86 -1.46 5.29
CA TYR A 399 -30.47 -1.40 4.84
C TYR A 399 -30.34 -2.38 3.70
N GLY A 400 -30.93 -2.02 2.56
CA GLY A 400 -30.99 -2.87 1.40
C GLY A 400 -29.61 -3.43 1.12
N SER A 401 -29.60 -4.57 0.45
CA SER A 401 -28.73 -4.69 -0.70
C SER A 401 -28.85 -3.38 -1.51
N TYR A 402 -28.09 -2.35 -1.11
CA TYR A 402 -27.75 -1.21 -1.95
C TYR A 402 -27.28 -1.89 -3.21
N ASN A 403 -28.09 -1.83 -4.26
CA ASN A 403 -27.89 -2.62 -5.46
C ASN A 403 -26.47 -2.33 -5.96
N PHE A 404 -25.54 -3.23 -5.61
CA PHE A 404 -24.15 -3.05 -5.90
C PHE A 404 -24.00 -2.97 -7.42
N GLY A 405 -24.82 -3.72 -8.17
CA GLY A 405 -24.92 -3.63 -9.62
C GLY A 405 -25.30 -2.25 -10.18
N GLU A 406 -25.97 -1.36 -9.44
CA GLU A 406 -26.40 -0.04 -9.93
C GLU A 406 -25.36 1.07 -9.66
N GLN A 407 -24.68 1.03 -8.51
CA GLN A 407 -23.48 1.83 -8.27
C GLN A 407 -22.29 1.32 -9.08
N GLU A 408 -22.17 0.01 -9.29
CA GLU A 408 -21.13 -0.60 -10.13
C GLU A 408 -21.41 -0.35 -11.62
N ALA A 409 -22.67 -0.20 -12.04
CA ALA A 409 -23.02 0.35 -13.36
C ALA A 409 -22.61 1.83 -13.50
N SER A 410 -22.73 2.64 -12.44
CA SER A 410 -22.24 4.02 -12.42
C SER A 410 -20.70 4.09 -12.38
N ARG A 411 -20.04 3.18 -11.65
CA ARG A 411 -18.59 2.99 -11.61
C ARG A 411 -18.05 2.53 -12.97
N ARG A 412 -18.74 1.61 -13.65
CA ARG A 412 -18.47 1.17 -15.04
C ARG A 412 -18.64 2.30 -16.06
N ARG A 413 -19.55 3.26 -15.83
CA ARG A 413 -19.72 4.43 -16.71
C ARG A 413 -18.60 5.46 -16.55
N LEU A 414 -18.04 5.61 -15.34
CA LEU A 414 -16.94 6.55 -15.06
C LEU A 414 -15.55 5.97 -15.34
N GLN A 415 -15.39 4.64 -15.32
CA GLN A 415 -14.11 3.94 -15.54
C GLN A 415 -13.90 3.45 -16.99
N ALA A 416 -14.79 3.81 -17.93
CA ALA A 416 -14.66 3.41 -19.33
C ALA A 416 -13.62 4.26 -20.10
N ALA A 417 -12.34 3.93 -19.90
CA ALA A 417 -11.25 4.06 -20.88
C ALA A 417 -10.70 2.63 -21.17
N PRO A 418 -10.05 2.37 -22.32
CA PRO A 418 -10.41 1.25 -23.18
C PRO A 418 -9.76 -0.07 -22.74
N ILE A 419 -10.41 -0.80 -21.86
CA ILE A 419 -10.34 -2.26 -21.91
C ILE A 419 -11.27 -2.67 -23.04
N THR A 420 -10.72 -3.21 -24.15
CA THR A 420 -11.51 -3.70 -25.29
C THR A 420 -12.39 -4.88 -24.86
N PHE A 421 -13.58 -4.58 -24.38
CA PHE A 421 -14.61 -5.55 -24.02
C PHE A 421 -15.39 -5.98 -25.27
N LYS A 422 -15.27 -7.26 -25.64
CA LYS A 422 -16.25 -7.91 -26.51
C LYS A 422 -17.43 -8.41 -25.67
N ARG A 423 -18.62 -8.00 -26.08
CA ARG A 423 -19.91 -8.27 -25.43
C ARG A 423 -20.57 -9.45 -26.12
N GLU A 424 -20.73 -10.58 -25.44
CA GLU A 424 -21.72 -11.58 -25.81
C GLU A 424 -22.32 -12.30 -24.59
N GLN A 425 -23.53 -12.81 -24.78
CA GLN A 425 -24.57 -13.14 -23.80
C GLN A 425 -24.24 -14.34 -22.87
N LEU A 426 -24.86 -14.41 -21.68
CA LEU A 426 -25.92 -15.40 -21.37
C LEU A 426 -26.37 -15.37 -19.89
N ARG A 427 -27.65 -15.74 -19.71
CA ARG A 427 -28.34 -16.09 -18.46
C ARG A 427 -28.01 -17.54 -18.08
N SER A 428 -27.91 -17.84 -16.78
CA SER A 428 -28.59 -19.00 -16.17
C SER A 428 -28.45 -19.02 -14.65
N ASP A 429 -29.53 -19.43 -14.00
CA ASP A 429 -29.67 -19.68 -12.56
C ASP A 429 -28.72 -20.79 -12.07
N VAL A 430 -27.96 -20.51 -11.00
CA VAL A 430 -27.24 -21.52 -10.21
C VAL A 430 -27.40 -21.18 -8.73
N ILE A 431 -28.04 -22.08 -7.99
CA ILE A 431 -28.19 -22.02 -6.52
C ILE A 431 -26.86 -22.50 -5.88
N PRO A 432 -26.18 -21.71 -5.02
CA PRO A 432 -24.94 -22.16 -4.41
C PRO A 432 -25.16 -23.16 -3.26
N LYS A 433 -24.30 -24.19 -3.24
CA LYS A 433 -24.20 -25.22 -2.19
C LYS A 433 -23.55 -24.66 -0.92
N HIS A 434 -23.97 -25.24 0.21
CA HIS A 434 -23.55 -24.92 1.59
C HIS A 434 -22.03 -24.99 1.79
N VAL A 435 -21.48 -24.01 2.50
CA VAL A 435 -20.03 -23.80 2.74
C VAL A 435 -19.74 -23.95 4.24
N ASP A 436 -18.57 -24.50 4.56
CA ASP A 436 -18.02 -24.63 5.92
C ASP A 436 -17.83 -23.25 6.60
N PRO A 437 -18.43 -23.02 7.78
CA PRO A 437 -18.50 -21.70 8.45
C PRO A 437 -17.28 -21.32 9.33
N SER A 438 -16.23 -22.14 9.42
CA SER A 438 -15.22 -22.00 10.48
C SER A 438 -14.03 -21.06 10.19
N ASP A 439 -13.90 -20.46 9.00
CA ASP A 439 -12.75 -19.61 8.64
C ASP A 439 -13.11 -18.11 8.54
N PRO A 440 -12.51 -17.23 9.36
CA PRO A 440 -12.65 -15.77 9.24
C PRO A 440 -11.99 -15.19 7.96
N ASN A 441 -11.25 -16.00 7.20
CA ASN A 441 -10.77 -15.61 5.88
C ASN A 441 -11.90 -15.65 4.85
N SER A 442 -12.20 -14.51 4.21
CA SER A 442 -12.97 -14.36 2.97
C SER A 442 -13.92 -15.54 2.69
N HIS A 443 -15.18 -15.47 3.12
CA HIS A 443 -16.19 -16.54 2.98
C HIS A 443 -16.54 -16.97 1.55
N ARG A 444 -15.78 -16.51 0.58
CA ARG A 444 -15.77 -17.01 -0.79
C ARG A 444 -15.64 -18.53 -0.80
N THR A 445 -16.24 -19.15 -1.80
CA THR A 445 -16.05 -20.57 -2.11
C THR A 445 -14.87 -20.78 -3.05
N GLY A 446 -14.33 -22.00 -3.14
CA GLY A 446 -13.23 -22.34 -4.05
C GLY A 446 -11.85 -22.38 -3.40
N SER A 447 -10.85 -22.74 -4.21
CA SER A 447 -9.49 -23.04 -3.73
C SER A 447 -8.82 -21.84 -3.07
N LYS A 448 -8.20 -22.07 -1.90
CA LYS A 448 -7.34 -21.11 -1.20
C LYS A 448 -5.89 -21.13 -1.71
N VAL A 449 -5.51 -22.13 -2.51
CA VAL A 449 -4.14 -22.27 -3.01
C VAL A 449 -3.81 -21.12 -3.95
N ARG A 450 -2.70 -20.43 -3.68
CA ARG A 450 -2.17 -19.35 -4.51
C ARG A 450 -0.66 -19.59 -4.67
N PRO A 451 -0.23 -20.26 -5.74
CA PRO A 451 1.18 -20.47 -6.00
C PRO A 451 1.87 -19.13 -6.29
N TYR A 452 3.14 -19.02 -5.90
CA TYR A 452 4.02 -17.89 -6.16
C TYR A 452 5.33 -18.41 -6.75
N THR A 453 5.99 -17.61 -7.60
CA THR A 453 7.36 -17.89 -8.01
C THR A 453 8.33 -17.49 -6.90
N GLN A 454 9.54 -18.05 -6.90
CA GLN A 454 10.58 -17.66 -5.93
C GLN A 454 10.86 -16.15 -6.01
N GLU A 455 10.99 -15.62 -7.23
CA GLU A 455 11.17 -14.19 -7.48
C GLU A 455 10.07 -13.33 -6.85
N GLN A 456 8.80 -13.75 -6.94
CA GLN A 456 7.68 -13.03 -6.31
C GLN A 456 7.77 -13.03 -4.78
N LEU A 457 8.20 -14.14 -4.17
CA LEU A 457 8.43 -14.23 -2.73
C LEU A 457 9.60 -13.33 -2.31
N ASP A 458 10.71 -13.38 -3.03
CA ASP A 458 11.91 -12.57 -2.74
C ASP A 458 11.62 -11.06 -2.87
N LEU A 459 10.88 -10.66 -3.92
CA LEU A 459 10.42 -9.28 -4.09
C LEU A 459 9.52 -8.83 -2.93
N THR A 460 8.65 -9.72 -2.44
CA THR A 460 7.77 -9.43 -1.31
C THR A 460 8.58 -9.24 -0.03
N VAL A 461 9.53 -10.13 0.28
CA VAL A 461 10.43 -9.98 1.44
C VAL A 461 11.25 -8.70 1.34
N ALA A 462 11.84 -8.42 0.18
CA ALA A 462 12.65 -7.22 -0.03
C ALA A 462 11.82 -5.95 0.20
N MET A 463 10.58 -5.91 -0.30
CA MET A 463 9.66 -4.79 -0.07
C MET A 463 9.33 -4.61 1.41
N LEU A 464 8.95 -5.68 2.11
CA LEU A 464 8.62 -5.61 3.54
C LEU A 464 9.82 -5.13 4.36
N LYS A 465 11.03 -5.64 4.09
CA LYS A 465 12.27 -5.22 4.75
C LYS A 465 12.61 -3.75 4.48
N ARG A 466 12.38 -3.23 3.27
CA ARG A 466 12.55 -1.79 2.98
C ARG A 466 11.63 -0.93 3.84
N LEU A 467 10.35 -1.33 3.97
CA LEU A 467 9.40 -0.61 4.83
C LEU A 467 9.79 -0.70 6.31
N MET A 468 10.25 -1.86 6.79
CA MET A 468 10.77 -2.01 8.16
C MET A 468 11.95 -1.07 8.42
N LYS A 469 12.91 -1.01 7.48
CA LYS A 469 14.06 -0.10 7.59
C LYS A 469 13.62 1.36 7.58
N LYS A 470 12.70 1.73 6.69
CA LYS A 470 12.22 3.11 6.54
C LYS A 470 11.45 3.63 7.77
N TYR A 471 10.71 2.75 8.44
CA TYR A 471 9.84 3.10 9.57
C TYR A 471 10.27 2.36 10.86
N SER A 472 11.58 2.19 11.04
CA SER A 472 12.19 1.44 12.15
C SER A 472 11.77 1.94 13.54
N GLU A 473 11.43 3.22 13.64
CA GLU A 473 10.98 3.90 14.85
C GLU A 473 9.52 3.60 15.21
N VAL A 474 8.72 3.04 14.28
CA VAL A 474 7.31 2.72 14.51
C VAL A 474 7.17 1.24 14.84
N LYS A 475 7.44 0.89 16.12
CA LYS A 475 7.44 -0.50 16.62
C LYS A 475 6.24 -1.33 16.15
N GLU A 476 5.03 -0.76 16.25
CA GLU A 476 3.81 -1.47 15.83
C GLU A 476 3.83 -1.88 14.35
N LEU A 477 4.29 -1.00 13.45
CA LEU A 477 4.39 -1.34 12.04
C LEU A 477 5.47 -2.40 11.83
N VAL A 478 6.62 -2.26 12.48
CA VAL A 478 7.74 -3.21 12.37
C VAL A 478 7.31 -4.61 12.83
N ASP A 479 6.59 -4.72 13.94
CA ASP A 479 6.08 -6.00 14.45
C ASP A 479 5.15 -6.67 13.41
N ILE A 480 4.22 -5.90 12.81
CA ILE A 480 3.31 -6.40 11.77
C ILE A 480 4.09 -6.85 10.52
N LEU A 481 5.04 -6.04 10.06
CA LEU A 481 5.83 -6.34 8.86
C LEU A 481 6.76 -7.54 9.08
N SER A 482 7.34 -7.70 10.28
CA SER A 482 8.15 -8.86 10.65
C SER A 482 7.35 -10.15 10.57
N MET A 483 6.16 -10.18 11.19
CA MET A 483 5.23 -11.30 11.07
C MET A 483 4.90 -11.62 9.60
N TYR A 484 4.78 -10.61 8.74
CA TYR A 484 4.54 -10.83 7.32
C TYR A 484 5.76 -11.39 6.58
N VAL A 485 6.98 -10.98 6.94
CA VAL A 485 8.22 -11.57 6.40
C VAL A 485 8.30 -13.06 6.74
N ASP A 486 8.01 -13.43 7.98
CA ASP A 486 8.06 -14.84 8.41
C ASP A 486 7.04 -15.69 7.65
N LYS A 487 5.81 -15.19 7.51
CA LYS A 487 4.76 -15.83 6.71
C LYS A 487 5.11 -15.98 5.22
N VAL A 488 5.92 -15.08 4.66
CA VAL A 488 6.40 -15.19 3.27
C VAL A 488 7.49 -16.25 3.18
N LYS A 489 8.41 -16.29 4.15
CA LYS A 489 9.48 -17.30 4.22
C LYS A 489 8.94 -18.73 4.38
N GLU A 490 7.86 -18.92 5.15
CA GLU A 490 7.17 -20.22 5.27
C GLU A 490 6.68 -20.78 3.93
N LYS A 491 6.51 -19.93 2.90
CA LYS A 491 6.09 -20.34 1.56
C LYS A 491 7.26 -20.60 0.61
N GLN A 492 8.49 -20.25 1.00
CA GLN A 492 9.67 -20.56 0.22
C GLN A 492 9.96 -22.06 0.33
N PRO A 493 10.40 -22.73 -0.76
CA PRO A 493 10.84 -24.11 -0.68
C PRO A 493 12.03 -24.19 0.29
N SER A 494 12.02 -25.19 1.18
CA SER A 494 13.20 -25.52 1.99
C SER A 494 14.34 -25.87 1.04
N ASN A 495 15.38 -25.04 1.02
CA ASN A 495 16.61 -25.29 0.24
C ASN A 495 17.39 -26.48 0.80
#